data_AF-A0A0F2NY27-F1
#
_entry.id   AF-A0A0F2NY27-F1
#
_cell.length_a   1.000
_cell.length_b   1.000
_cell.length_c   1.000
_cell.angle_alpha   90.00
_cell.angle_beta   90.00
_cell.angle_gamma   90.00
#
_symmetry.space_group_name_H-M   'P 1'
#
loop_
_entity.id
_entity.type
_entity.pdbx_description
1 polymer ?
#
loop_
_entity_poly.entity_id
_entity_poly.type
_entity_poly.pdbx_seq_one_letter_code
_entity_poly.pdbx_strand_id
1 'polypeptide(L)'
;MIFLNCSNTQGVKNQEENNAVDKLQKMALEYTPINSGKPSQLPEIDSEQKKYIINAVSIDKNASEQYITLIILKLYRSHLECCNQAYEIRKTNIIDKEEQPLLYQFIILSNIIDVNEIKEFLPSSIGYDFVMEKPSLRKYKAIDNEMNTINRILKRIKKGDL
;
A
#
# COMPACT_ATOMS: atom_id res chain seq x y z
N MET A 1 -48.53 -17.58 23.18
CA MET A 1 -47.17 -17.46 23.76
C MET A 1 -46.20 -17.41 22.60
N ILE A 2 -45.65 -16.23 22.29
CA ILE A 2 -44.71 -16.03 21.18
C ILE A 2 -43.31 -16.05 21.78
N PHE A 3 -42.49 -17.03 21.41
CA PHE A 3 -41.06 -17.02 21.70
C PHE A 3 -40.33 -16.38 20.52
N LEU A 4 -39.83 -15.16 20.71
CA LEU A 4 -38.87 -14.50 19.83
C LEU A 4 -37.49 -15.13 20.05
N ASN A 5 -37.02 -15.90 19.07
CA ASN A 5 -35.63 -16.34 19.01
C ASN A 5 -34.77 -15.19 18.48
N CYS A 6 -34.11 -14.47 19.39
CA CYS A 6 -32.94 -13.66 19.09
C CYS A 6 -31.69 -14.56 19.21
N SER A 7 -31.04 -14.90 18.09
CA SER A 7 -29.64 -15.34 18.05
C SER A 7 -29.18 -15.53 16.60
N ASN A 8 -28.67 -14.48 15.92
CA ASN A 8 -27.70 -14.69 14.83
C ASN A 8 -26.91 -13.44 14.37
N THR A 9 -26.33 -12.65 15.27
CA THR A 9 -25.56 -11.44 14.89
C THR A 9 -24.04 -11.57 15.04
N GLN A 10 -23.52 -12.65 15.63
CA GLN A 10 -22.07 -12.83 15.87
C GLN A 10 -21.35 -13.58 14.74
N GLY A 11 -22.03 -14.44 13.97
CA GLY A 11 -21.41 -15.21 12.88
C GLY A 11 -21.13 -14.39 11.60
N VAL A 12 -21.96 -13.38 11.32
CA VAL A 12 -21.88 -12.58 10.07
C VAL A 12 -20.75 -11.54 10.15
N LYS A 13 -20.55 -10.91 11.31
CA LYS A 13 -19.47 -9.91 11.52
C LYS A 13 -18.07 -10.51 11.34
N ASN A 14 -17.83 -11.70 11.90
CA ASN A 14 -16.53 -12.38 11.78
C ASN A 14 -16.21 -12.83 10.34
N GLN A 15 -17.20 -13.06 9.48
CA GLN A 15 -16.98 -13.37 8.06
C GLN A 15 -16.72 -12.13 7.21
N GLU A 16 -17.40 -11.01 7.48
CA GLU A 16 -17.15 -9.74 6.78
C GLU A 16 -15.81 -9.12 7.16
N GLU A 17 -15.33 -9.33 8.39
CA GLU A 17 -14.05 -8.79 8.87
C GLU A 17 -12.85 -9.51 8.25
N ASN A 18 -12.80 -10.85 8.24
CA ASN A 18 -11.71 -11.60 7.58
C ASN A 18 -11.63 -11.31 6.07
N ASN A 19 -12.78 -11.03 5.43
CA ASN A 19 -12.85 -10.64 4.03
C ASN A 19 -12.11 -9.33 3.72
N ALA A 20 -12.00 -8.38 4.67
CA ALA A 20 -11.37 -7.10 4.41
C ALA A 20 -9.84 -7.23 4.20
N VAL A 21 -9.18 -8.02 5.05
CA VAL A 21 -7.74 -8.29 4.94
C VAL A 21 -7.43 -9.07 3.67
N ASP A 22 -8.26 -10.07 3.33
CA ASP A 22 -8.13 -10.85 2.10
C ASP A 22 -8.33 -10.00 0.84
N LYS A 23 -9.32 -9.08 0.85
CA LYS A 23 -9.54 -8.11 -0.24
C LYS A 23 -8.33 -7.18 -0.42
N LEU A 24 -7.75 -6.69 0.68
CA LEU A 24 -6.55 -5.86 0.63
C LEU A 24 -5.34 -6.66 0.11
N GLN A 25 -5.17 -7.91 0.55
CA GLN A 25 -4.14 -8.81 0.04
C GLN A 25 -4.27 -8.98 -1.47
N LYS A 26 -5.48 -9.32 -1.93
CA LYS A 26 -5.78 -9.51 -3.35
C LYS A 26 -5.45 -8.26 -4.16
N MET A 27 -5.90 -7.09 -3.71
CA MET A 27 -5.56 -5.80 -4.32
C MET A 27 -4.03 -5.61 -4.41
N ALA A 28 -3.29 -5.88 -3.35
CA ALA A 28 -1.84 -5.72 -3.35
C ALA A 28 -1.13 -6.68 -4.31
N LEU A 29 -1.61 -7.92 -4.41
CA LEU A 29 -1.05 -8.93 -5.31
C LEU A 29 -1.37 -8.64 -6.79
N GLU A 30 -2.59 -8.19 -7.09
CA GLU A 30 -3.07 -7.94 -8.45
C GLU A 30 -2.68 -6.56 -9.00
N TYR A 31 -2.42 -5.58 -8.12
CA TYR A 31 -2.00 -4.24 -8.55
C TYR A 31 -0.73 -4.32 -9.40
N THR A 32 -0.85 -3.82 -10.63
CA THR A 32 0.22 -3.76 -11.63
C THR A 32 0.19 -2.35 -12.22
N PRO A 33 1.06 -1.43 -11.76
CA PRO A 33 1.07 -0.07 -12.26
C PRO A 33 1.28 -0.05 -13.78
N ILE A 34 0.48 0.76 -14.47
CA ILE A 34 0.57 0.90 -15.93
C ILE A 34 1.81 1.73 -16.27
N ASN A 35 2.71 1.17 -17.07
CA ASN A 35 3.82 1.90 -17.65
C ASN A 35 3.42 2.38 -19.06
N SER A 36 2.95 3.63 -19.16
CA SER A 36 2.47 4.24 -20.40
C SER A 36 3.35 5.41 -20.87
N GLY A 37 4.62 5.44 -20.48
CA GLY A 37 5.54 6.55 -20.75
C GLY A 37 5.29 7.79 -19.89
N LYS A 38 4.38 7.69 -18.91
CA LYS A 38 4.17 8.66 -17.83
C LYS A 38 4.37 7.97 -16.49
N PRO A 39 4.77 8.71 -15.43
CA PRO A 39 4.84 8.16 -14.10
C PRO A 39 3.49 7.57 -13.70
N SER A 40 3.50 6.30 -13.27
CA SER A 40 2.31 5.63 -12.78
C SER A 40 1.76 6.34 -11.54
N GLN A 41 0.54 5.99 -11.15
CA GLN A 41 -0.11 6.54 -9.97
C GLN A 41 -0.62 5.39 -9.09
N LEU A 42 -0.84 5.69 -7.81
CA LEU A 42 -1.58 4.78 -6.93
C LEU A 42 -2.94 4.42 -7.55
N PRO A 43 -3.43 3.18 -7.30
CA PRO A 43 -4.69 2.74 -7.86
C PRO A 43 -5.81 3.68 -7.41
N GLU A 44 -6.74 3.96 -8.32
CA GLU A 44 -7.96 4.69 -7.98
C GLU A 44 -8.83 3.81 -7.07
N ILE A 45 -9.29 4.38 -5.97
CA ILE A 45 -9.99 3.66 -4.91
C ILE A 45 -11.44 4.11 -4.88
N ASP A 46 -12.36 3.18 -5.17
CA ASP A 46 -13.79 3.41 -5.04
C ASP A 46 -14.27 3.36 -3.58
N SER A 47 -15.56 3.66 -3.36
CA SER A 47 -16.13 3.71 -2.01
C SER A 47 -16.15 2.36 -1.26
N GLU A 48 -16.25 1.23 -1.97
CA GLU A 48 -16.18 -0.10 -1.34
C GLU A 48 -14.73 -0.40 -0.96
N GLN A 49 -13.79 -0.07 -1.84
CA GLN A 49 -12.37 -0.28 -1.61
C GLN A 49 -11.85 0.53 -0.44
N LYS A 50 -12.29 1.79 -0.29
CA LYS A 50 -12.00 2.63 0.88
C LYS A 50 -12.37 1.91 2.17
N LYS A 51 -13.59 1.36 2.25
CA LYS A 51 -14.10 0.69 3.44
C LYS A 51 -13.23 -0.49 3.83
N TYR A 52 -12.92 -1.39 2.89
CA TYR A 52 -12.11 -2.56 3.28
C TYR A 52 -10.66 -2.19 3.59
N ILE A 53 -10.06 -1.17 2.95
CA ILE A 53 -8.70 -0.72 3.28
C ILE A 53 -8.63 -0.25 4.73
N ILE A 54 -9.59 0.58 5.15
CA ILE A 54 -9.67 1.11 6.52
C ILE A 54 -9.95 -0.02 7.52
N ASN A 55 -10.89 -0.90 7.20
CA ASN A 55 -11.26 -2.00 8.07
C ASN A 55 -10.13 -3.02 8.23
N ALA A 56 -9.43 -3.37 7.15
CA ALA A 56 -8.30 -4.31 7.18
C ALA A 56 -7.21 -3.88 8.17
N VAL A 57 -6.88 -2.58 8.21
CA VAL A 57 -5.89 -2.05 9.15
C VAL A 57 -6.31 -2.21 10.61
N SER A 58 -7.62 -2.09 10.87
CA SER A 58 -8.19 -2.25 12.22
C SER A 58 -8.23 -3.72 12.66
N ILE A 59 -8.31 -4.64 11.71
CA ILE A 59 -8.45 -6.09 11.94
C ILE A 59 -7.08 -6.76 12.07
N ASP A 60 -6.18 -6.52 11.11
CA ASP A 60 -4.80 -7.01 11.15
C ASP A 60 -3.85 -5.93 10.63
N LYS A 61 -3.30 -5.18 11.59
CA LYS A 61 -2.32 -4.13 11.33
C LYS A 61 -1.06 -4.66 10.63
N ASN A 62 -0.58 -5.84 11.04
CA ASN A 62 0.68 -6.39 10.55
C ASN A 62 0.55 -6.89 9.10
N ALA A 63 -0.53 -7.61 8.79
CA ALA A 63 -0.82 -8.03 7.42
C ALA A 63 -1.07 -6.81 6.52
N SER A 64 -1.84 -5.84 6.99
CA SER A 64 -2.13 -4.62 6.24
C SER A 64 -0.88 -3.80 5.94
N GLU A 65 0.06 -3.70 6.89
CA GLU A 65 1.37 -3.08 6.67
C GLU A 65 2.12 -3.75 5.52
N GLN A 66 2.13 -5.09 5.46
CA GLN A 66 2.77 -5.81 4.37
C GLN A 66 2.12 -5.53 3.01
N TYR A 67 0.79 -5.58 2.94
CA TYR A 67 0.05 -5.43 1.69
C TYR A 67 0.11 -4.00 1.14
N ILE A 68 -0.05 -3.00 2.00
CA ILE A 68 0.05 -1.61 1.60
C ILE A 68 1.48 -1.28 1.18
N THR A 69 2.49 -1.72 1.95
CA THR A 69 3.90 -1.54 1.58
C THR A 69 4.20 -2.16 0.20
N LEU A 70 3.67 -3.35 -0.09
CA LEU A 70 3.83 -4.00 -1.39
C LEU A 70 3.29 -3.13 -2.54
N ILE A 71 2.14 -2.47 -2.37
CA ILE A 71 1.58 -1.57 -3.37
C ILE A 71 2.53 -0.38 -3.63
N ILE A 72 3.07 0.24 -2.58
CA ILE A 72 4.00 1.36 -2.69
C ILE A 72 5.31 0.94 -3.39
N LEU A 73 5.84 -0.24 -3.05
CA LEU A 73 7.03 -0.79 -3.72
C LEU A 73 6.81 -1.02 -5.20
N LYS A 74 5.67 -1.61 -5.59
CA LYS A 74 5.34 -1.82 -7.00
C LYS A 74 5.23 -0.50 -7.76
N LEU A 75 4.64 0.53 -7.15
CA LEU A 75 4.60 1.86 -7.74
C LEU A 75 6.01 2.41 -7.96
N TYR A 76 6.88 2.33 -6.95
CA TYR A 76 8.26 2.79 -7.08
C TYR A 76 9.03 2.03 -8.16
N ARG A 77 8.88 0.71 -8.23
CA ARG A 77 9.46 -0.09 -9.31
C ARG A 77 9.04 0.45 -10.67
N SER A 78 7.75 0.70 -10.88
CA SER A 78 7.23 1.24 -12.14
C SER A 78 7.85 2.60 -12.48
N HIS A 79 8.03 3.47 -11.49
CA HIS A 79 8.68 4.77 -11.68
C HIS A 79 10.14 4.64 -12.13
N LEU A 80 10.88 3.71 -11.52
CA LEU A 80 12.24 3.40 -11.94
C LEU A 80 12.27 2.80 -13.35
N GLU A 81 11.35 1.89 -13.68
CA GLU A 81 11.26 1.26 -15.01
C GLU A 81 10.86 2.24 -16.12
N CYS A 82 9.97 3.19 -15.83
CA CYS A 82 9.59 4.22 -16.79
C CYS A 82 10.72 5.22 -17.03
N CYS A 83 11.28 5.74 -15.94
CA CYS A 83 11.97 7.01 -16.04
C CYS A 83 13.09 7.20 -15.00
N ASN A 84 13.61 6.09 -14.45
CA ASN A 84 14.85 6.02 -13.66
C ASN A 84 14.91 6.91 -12.42
N GLN A 85 13.77 7.37 -11.90
CA GLN A 85 13.71 8.28 -10.75
C GLN A 85 12.45 8.03 -9.90
N ALA A 86 12.44 8.58 -8.69
CA ALA A 86 11.24 8.64 -7.86
C ALA A 86 10.35 9.83 -8.27
N TYR A 87 9.05 9.72 -8.06
CA TYR A 87 8.07 10.78 -8.33
C TYR A 87 7.23 11.10 -7.10
N GLU A 88 6.54 12.23 -7.14
CA GLU A 88 5.54 12.60 -6.13
C GLU A 88 4.46 11.52 -6.10
N ILE A 89 4.24 10.94 -4.93
CA ILE A 89 3.23 9.90 -4.73
C ILE A 89 1.86 10.47 -4.36
N ARG A 90 1.81 11.70 -3.86
CA ARG A 90 0.56 12.37 -3.51
C ARG A 90 -0.13 12.95 -4.74
N LYS A 91 -1.46 12.87 -4.76
CA LYS A 91 -2.29 13.59 -5.74
C LYS A 91 -2.51 15.05 -5.35
N THR A 92 -2.52 15.33 -4.04
CA THR A 92 -2.78 16.65 -3.46
C THR A 92 -1.79 16.90 -2.32
N ASN A 93 -1.60 18.16 -1.94
CA ASN A 93 -0.64 18.52 -0.87
C ASN A 93 -1.03 17.96 0.51
N ILE A 94 -2.29 17.58 0.69
CA ILE A 94 -2.84 17.06 1.95
C ILE A 94 -3.05 15.55 1.79
N ILE A 95 -2.49 14.76 2.71
CA ILE A 95 -2.73 13.31 2.76
C ILE A 95 -4.04 13.08 3.50
N ASP A 96 -5.13 12.96 2.75
CA ASP A 96 -6.45 12.73 3.30
C ASP A 96 -6.85 11.24 3.25
N LYS A 97 -7.54 10.79 4.30
CA LYS A 97 -7.98 9.39 4.44
C LYS A 97 -9.04 9.01 3.40
N GLU A 98 -9.90 9.94 3.00
CA GLU A 98 -10.99 9.70 2.06
C GLU A 98 -10.51 9.81 0.61
N GLU A 99 -9.61 10.74 0.30
CA GLU A 99 -9.06 10.91 -1.06
C GLU A 99 -7.92 9.92 -1.37
N GLN A 100 -7.05 9.65 -0.40
CA GLN A 100 -5.80 8.90 -0.57
C GLN A 100 -5.65 7.81 0.51
N PRO A 101 -6.63 6.89 0.66
CA PRO A 101 -6.68 5.94 1.77
C PRO A 101 -5.43 5.04 1.88
N LEU A 102 -4.89 4.57 0.75
CA LEU A 102 -3.68 3.73 0.77
C LEU A 102 -2.46 4.48 1.31
N LEU A 103 -2.25 5.71 0.82
CA LEU A 103 -1.12 6.53 1.24
C LEU A 103 -1.31 6.96 2.70
N TYR A 104 -2.51 7.39 3.07
CA TYR A 104 -2.85 7.73 4.45
C TYR A 104 -2.54 6.57 5.40
N GLN A 105 -3.05 5.37 5.12
CA GLN A 105 -2.80 4.20 5.95
C GLN A 105 -1.31 3.83 5.96
N PHE A 106 -0.60 3.93 4.83
CA PHE A 106 0.84 3.71 4.80
C PHE A 106 1.59 4.64 5.76
N ILE A 107 1.29 5.93 5.75
CA ILE A 107 1.93 6.90 6.66
C ILE A 107 1.65 6.57 8.13
N ILE A 108 0.39 6.25 8.47
CA ILE A 108 0.02 5.87 9.84
C ILE A 108 0.72 4.58 10.29
N LEU A 109 0.84 3.59 9.40
CA LEU A 109 1.45 2.30 9.72
C LEU A 109 2.97 2.40 9.87
N SER A 110 3.61 3.13 8.95
CA SER A 110 5.07 3.27 8.88
C SER A 110 5.63 4.25 9.90
N ASN A 111 4.84 5.26 10.30
CA ASN A 111 5.25 6.31 11.24
C ASN A 111 6.56 7.03 10.84
N ILE A 112 6.84 7.09 9.54
CA ILE A 112 8.04 7.70 8.97
C ILE A 112 7.91 9.22 8.78
N ILE A 113 6.68 9.73 8.71
CA ILE A 113 6.35 11.16 8.66
C ILE A 113 5.08 11.40 9.48
N ASP A 114 4.94 12.62 9.99
CA ASP A 114 3.66 13.06 10.55
C ASP A 114 2.68 13.36 9.41
N VAL A 115 1.45 12.83 9.49
CA VAL A 115 0.40 13.05 8.49
C VAL A 115 -0.02 14.53 8.40
N ASN A 116 0.22 15.30 9.46
CA ASN A 116 -0.05 16.75 9.50
C ASN A 116 1.13 17.59 9.00
N GLU A 117 2.29 16.97 8.77
CA GLU A 117 3.46 17.67 8.24
C GLU A 117 3.30 17.91 6.74
N ILE A 118 3.30 19.19 6.34
CA ILE A 118 3.31 19.57 4.94
C ILE A 118 4.73 19.36 4.41
N LYS A 119 5.00 18.20 3.84
CA LYS A 119 6.23 17.99 3.05
C LYS A 119 6.07 18.61 1.67
N GLU A 120 7.11 19.28 1.19
CA GLU A 120 7.13 19.83 -0.17
C GLU A 120 7.02 18.71 -1.21
N PHE A 121 7.71 17.59 -0.97
CA PHE A 121 7.72 16.44 -1.86
C PHE A 121 7.65 15.12 -1.08
N LEU A 122 6.83 14.18 -1.54
CA LEU A 122 6.77 12.83 -1.00
C LEU A 122 7.18 11.81 -2.09
N PRO A 123 8.42 11.30 -2.06
CA PRO A 123 8.93 10.43 -3.11
C PRO A 123 8.25 9.07 -3.07
N SER A 124 8.02 8.48 -4.24
CA SER A 124 7.57 7.09 -4.36
C SER A 124 8.56 6.09 -3.78
N SER A 125 9.84 6.44 -3.59
CA SER A 125 10.84 5.60 -2.93
C SER A 125 10.54 5.32 -1.45
N ILE A 126 9.60 6.06 -0.86
CA ILE A 126 9.31 6.00 0.57
C ILE A 126 9.01 4.59 1.09
N GLY A 127 8.34 3.74 0.29
CA GLY A 127 8.10 2.34 0.66
C GLY A 127 9.37 1.50 0.67
N TYR A 128 10.31 1.78 -0.24
CA TYR A 128 11.62 1.13 -0.29
C TYR A 128 12.48 1.54 0.92
N ASP A 129 12.53 2.83 1.22
CA ASP A 129 13.27 3.38 2.36
C ASP A 129 12.74 2.78 3.68
N PHE A 130 11.42 2.69 3.83
CA PHE A 130 10.78 2.06 4.98
C PHE A 130 11.17 0.58 5.15
N VAL A 131 11.21 -0.22 4.08
CA VAL A 131 11.60 -1.64 4.16
C VAL A 131 13.09 -1.81 4.48
N MET A 132 13.93 -0.86 4.06
CA MET A 132 15.35 -0.84 4.44
C MET A 132 15.53 -0.62 5.94
N GLU A 133 14.70 0.24 6.55
CA GLU A 133 14.71 0.50 8.00
C GLU A 133 13.99 -0.60 8.81
N LYS A 134 13.07 -1.35 8.18
CA LYS A 134 12.34 -2.46 8.79
C LYS A 134 12.54 -3.79 8.03
N PRO A 135 13.73 -4.43 8.11
CA PRO A 135 14.04 -5.64 7.35
C PRO A 135 13.12 -6.83 7.63
N SER A 136 12.41 -6.85 8.76
CA SER A 136 11.45 -7.90 9.11
C SER A 136 10.31 -8.03 8.09
N LEU A 137 9.97 -6.96 7.36
CA LEU A 137 8.98 -6.98 6.28
C LEU A 137 9.39 -7.89 5.12
N ARG A 138 10.69 -8.12 4.91
CA ARG A 138 11.19 -9.03 3.88
C ARG A 138 10.92 -10.51 4.17
N LYS A 139 10.44 -10.85 5.37
CA LYS A 139 9.91 -12.19 5.63
C LYS A 139 8.67 -12.49 4.77
N TYR A 140 7.95 -11.45 4.34
CA TYR A 140 6.88 -11.60 3.36
C TYR A 140 7.49 -11.67 1.94
N LYS A 141 7.41 -12.86 1.32
CA LYS A 141 8.10 -13.18 0.07
C LYS A 141 7.82 -12.20 -1.08
N ALA A 142 6.60 -11.67 -1.17
CA ALA A 142 6.25 -10.71 -2.21
C ALA A 142 7.03 -9.39 -2.07
N ILE A 143 7.20 -8.88 -0.84
CA ILE A 143 8.02 -7.70 -0.57
C ILE A 143 9.48 -7.99 -0.91
N ASP A 144 10.02 -9.14 -0.52
CA ASP A 144 11.41 -9.49 -0.82
C ASP A 144 11.69 -9.51 -2.33
N ASN A 145 10.78 -10.10 -3.10
CA ASN A 145 10.87 -10.13 -4.56
C ASN A 145 10.86 -8.72 -5.19
N GLU A 146 9.98 -7.84 -4.73
CA GLU A 146 9.94 -6.45 -5.21
C GLU A 146 11.21 -5.68 -4.83
N MET A 147 11.69 -5.81 -3.59
CA MET A 147 12.95 -5.20 -3.14
C MET A 147 14.13 -5.68 -3.99
N ASN A 148 14.22 -6.98 -4.28
CA ASN A 148 15.29 -7.54 -5.13
C ASN A 148 15.19 -7.01 -6.57
N THR A 149 13.99 -6.75 -7.08
CA THR A 149 13.78 -6.18 -8.40
C THR A 149 14.18 -4.71 -8.47
N ILE A 150 13.71 -3.89 -7.52
CA ILE A 150 14.11 -2.49 -7.37
C ILE A 150 15.64 -2.37 -7.27
N ASN A 151 16.28 -3.20 -6.44
CA ASN A 151 17.73 -3.21 -6.29
C ASN A 151 18.48 -3.52 -7.60
N ARG A 152 17.96 -4.42 -8.43
CA ARG A 152 18.54 -4.71 -9.75
C ARG A 152 18.42 -3.51 -10.68
N ILE A 153 17.27 -2.85 -10.71
CA ILE A 153 17.04 -1.66 -11.53
C ILE A 153 17.97 -0.52 -11.09
N LEU A 154 18.03 -0.21 -9.79
CA LEU A 154 18.92 0.83 -9.23
C LEU A 154 20.40 0.58 -9.57
N LYS A 155 20.85 -0.68 -9.53
CA LYS A 155 22.22 -1.05 -9.94
C LYS A 155 22.47 -0.76 -11.42
N ARG A 156 21.50 -0.99 -12.30
CA ARG A 156 21.61 -0.68 -13.74
C ARG A 156 21.62 0.83 -13.98
N ILE A 157 20.73 1.58 -13.31
CA ILE A 157 20.70 3.06 -13.37
C ILE A 157 22.06 3.63 -12.99
N LYS A 158 22.64 3.15 -11.87
CA LYS A 158 23.95 3.62 -11.39
C LYS A 158 25.10 3.35 -12.36
N LYS A 159 24.99 2.31 -13.19
CA LYS A 159 25.99 1.96 -14.22
C LYS A 159 25.77 2.68 -15.55
N GLY A 160 24.59 3.27 -15.76
CA GLY A 160 24.19 3.79 -17.07
C GLY A 160 23.72 2.70 -18.06
N ASP A 161 23.29 1.53 -17.55
CA ASP A 161 22.93 0.35 -18.37
C ASP A 161 21.42 0.27 -18.70
N LEU A 162 20.75 1.42 -18.87
CA LEU A 162 19.30 1.54 -19.16
C LEU A 162 19.03 2.43 -20.37
#